data_AF-A0A3B9H5T4-F1
#
_entry.id   AF-A0A3B9H5T4-F1
#
_cell.length_a   1.000
_cell.length_b   1.000
_cell.length_c   1.000
_cell.angle_alpha   90.00
_cell.angle_beta   90.00
_cell.angle_gamma   90.00
#
_symmetry.space_group_name_H-M   'P 1'
#
loop_
_entity.id
_entity.type
_entity.pdbx_description
1 polymer ?
#
loop_
_entity_poly.entity_id
_entity_poly.type
_entity_poly.pdbx_seq_one_letter_code
_entity_poly.pdbx_strand_id
1 'polypeptide(L)'
;MRRVLTIIICFLIAAVFSCRKEIPFNAEITTPKLVVNSLFASDSTWAVHVSRSLSVIDQGSLDNIENATVVISDASGAVVETLTYDGYGNYVGTQSPQVGQLYRVDVAAPNYVPVYGSDVVPNAVNVQSLDTMSNTVGEEDLLTVQIVFKDPPGVRNYYRFAVEMGYWEIFEDFSGGIDSTYYEEQMWILLNDPSFEGSGNNSWRDSGIMTDLLFDGQTKTVDIPVSNWFYEFLDIRIEFVDVYFSNVSESSHYYNRSFQLYQETQGNPFAQPVQVFSNITNGFGIFGGTYTEIHRVN
;
A
#
# COMPACT_ATOMS: atom_id res chain seq x y z
N MET A 1 36.45 -45.39 34.64
CA MET A 1 37.24 -44.23 34.14
C MET A 1 37.53 -44.30 32.64
N ARG A 2 38.14 -45.37 32.09
CA ARG A 2 38.42 -45.49 30.64
C ARG A 2 37.20 -45.30 29.72
N ARG A 3 36.03 -45.88 30.05
CA ARG A 3 34.81 -45.75 29.23
C ARG A 3 34.22 -44.33 29.21
N VAL A 4 34.36 -43.59 30.31
CA VAL A 4 33.90 -42.19 30.42
C VAL A 4 34.80 -41.27 29.59
N LEU A 5 36.12 -41.54 29.59
CA LEU A 5 37.08 -40.80 28.78
C LEU A 5 36.81 -40.99 27.28
N THR A 6 36.46 -42.20 26.84
CA THR A 6 36.10 -42.45 25.43
C THR A 6 34.83 -41.71 25.00
N ILE A 7 33.81 -41.63 25.87
CA ILE A 7 32.58 -40.89 25.58
C ILE A 7 32.85 -39.38 25.48
N ILE A 8 33.68 -38.84 26.38
CA ILE A 8 34.07 -37.42 26.35
C ILE A 8 34.86 -37.10 25.07
N ILE A 9 35.77 -37.98 24.66
CA ILE A 9 36.55 -37.81 23.42
C ILE A 9 35.64 -37.88 22.18
N CYS A 10 34.68 -38.82 22.12
CA CYS A 10 33.71 -38.87 21.02
C CYS A 10 32.80 -37.63 20.97
N PHE A 11 32.40 -37.09 22.12
CA PHE A 11 31.61 -35.87 22.19
C PHE A 11 32.42 -34.63 21.76
N LEU A 12 33.71 -34.57 22.12
CA LEU A 12 34.62 -33.51 21.66
C LEU A 12 34.85 -33.58 20.14
N ILE A 13 35.00 -34.78 19.58
CA ILE A 13 35.19 -34.98 18.13
C ILE A 13 33.91 -34.60 17.36
N ALA A 14 32.72 -34.89 17.91
CA ALA A 14 31.46 -34.45 17.30
C ALA A 14 31.29 -32.91 17.33
N ALA A 15 31.85 -32.23 18.34
CA ALA A 15 31.78 -30.77 18.44
C ALA A 15 32.68 -30.03 17.43
N VAL A 16 33.77 -30.64 16.95
CA VAL A 16 34.62 -30.05 15.89
C VAL A 16 34.10 -30.30 14.46
N PHE A 17 33.12 -31.18 14.27
CA PHE A 17 32.42 -31.38 12.99
C PHE A 17 31.11 -30.57 12.90
N SER A 18 31.10 -29.35 13.42
CA SER A 18 30.03 -28.39 13.10
C SER A 18 30.12 -28.04 11.61
N CYS A 19 29.26 -28.66 10.80
CA CYS A 19 29.06 -28.30 9.40
C CYS A 19 28.67 -26.83 9.32
N ARG A 20 29.65 -25.94 9.08
CA ARG A 20 29.37 -24.56 8.71
C ARG A 20 28.90 -24.57 7.27
N LYS A 21 27.62 -24.25 7.07
CA LYS A 21 27.12 -23.90 5.74
C LYS A 21 27.74 -22.55 5.38
N GLU A 22 28.80 -22.57 4.57
CA GLU A 22 29.31 -21.35 3.96
C GLU A 22 28.23 -20.83 3.00
N ILE A 23 27.66 -19.67 3.32
CA ILE A 23 26.78 -18.96 2.41
C ILE A 23 27.72 -18.30 1.40
N PRO A 24 27.73 -18.72 0.13
CA PRO A 24 28.61 -18.11 -0.86
C PRO A 24 28.29 -16.61 -0.95
N PHE A 25 29.32 -15.79 -0.76
CA PHE A 25 29.23 -14.35 -0.89
C PHE A 25 28.99 -14.01 -2.36
N ASN A 26 27.78 -13.59 -2.72
CA ASN A 26 27.48 -13.12 -4.07
C ASN A 26 27.90 -11.65 -4.19
N ALA A 27 28.83 -11.35 -5.09
CA ALA A 27 29.32 -10.00 -5.35
C ALA A 27 28.21 -9.06 -5.90
N GLU A 28 27.11 -9.59 -6.45
CA GLU A 28 25.94 -8.77 -6.84
C GLU A 28 25.28 -8.05 -5.66
N ILE A 29 25.53 -8.48 -4.42
CA ILE A 29 24.95 -7.89 -3.22
C ILE A 29 25.67 -6.58 -2.84
N THR A 30 26.81 -6.26 -3.46
CA THR A 30 27.61 -5.08 -3.10
C THR A 30 27.36 -3.84 -3.93
N THR A 31 26.68 -3.95 -5.08
CA THR A 31 26.44 -2.83 -6.00
C THR A 31 25.05 -2.20 -5.75
N PRO A 32 24.98 -0.91 -5.40
CA PRO A 32 23.72 -0.18 -5.30
C PRO A 32 22.91 -0.26 -6.60
N LYS A 33 21.60 -0.47 -6.48
CA LYS A 33 20.66 -0.50 -7.61
C LYS A 33 19.74 0.71 -7.54
N LEU A 34 19.16 1.09 -8.68
CA LEU A 34 18.10 2.09 -8.70
C LEU A 34 16.84 1.54 -8.02
N VAL A 35 16.19 2.41 -7.26
CA VAL A 35 14.88 2.21 -6.66
C VAL A 35 13.94 3.20 -7.30
N VAL A 36 12.84 2.72 -7.89
CA VAL A 36 11.85 3.54 -8.59
C VAL A 36 10.50 3.31 -7.94
N ASN A 37 9.90 4.36 -7.39
CA ASN A 37 8.59 4.28 -6.74
C ASN A 37 7.62 5.27 -7.37
N SER A 38 6.46 4.77 -7.76
CA SER A 38 5.36 5.53 -8.35
C SER A 38 4.08 4.72 -8.21
N LEU A 39 3.14 5.24 -7.42
CA LEU A 39 1.75 4.79 -7.45
C LEU A 39 0.97 5.84 -8.23
N PHE A 40 0.62 5.54 -9.48
CA PHE A 40 0.01 6.50 -10.41
C PHE A 40 -1.49 6.28 -10.56
N ALA A 41 -2.23 7.35 -10.78
CA ALA A 41 -3.67 7.34 -10.92
C ALA A 41 -4.13 8.27 -12.05
N SER A 42 -5.30 7.98 -12.65
CA SER A 42 -5.81 8.75 -13.79
C SER A 42 -6.24 10.18 -13.47
N ASP A 43 -6.39 10.52 -12.20
CA ASP A 43 -6.78 11.83 -11.68
C ASP A 43 -5.57 12.72 -11.29
N SER A 44 -4.35 12.20 -11.43
CA SER A 44 -3.11 12.90 -11.08
C SER A 44 -2.12 12.87 -12.24
N THR A 45 -1.16 13.79 -12.24
CA THR A 45 -0.05 13.77 -13.19
C THR A 45 1.00 12.75 -12.76
N TRP A 46 1.86 12.33 -13.68
CA TRP A 46 2.98 11.44 -13.36
C TRP A 46 3.87 12.00 -12.24
N ALA A 47 4.20 11.16 -11.28
CA ALA A 47 5.19 11.44 -10.23
C ALA A 47 5.98 10.16 -9.95
N VAL A 48 7.30 10.22 -10.17
CA VAL A 48 8.22 9.09 -9.98
C VAL A 48 9.33 9.53 -9.04
N HIS A 49 9.48 8.81 -7.93
CA HIS A 49 10.60 8.99 -7.01
C HIS A 49 11.72 8.01 -7.34
N VAL A 50 12.94 8.53 -7.50
CA VAL A 50 14.14 7.74 -7.82
C VAL A 50 15.18 7.89 -6.73
N SER A 51 15.60 6.76 -6.17
CA SER A 51 16.67 6.67 -5.16
C SER A 51 17.60 5.48 -5.41
N ARG A 52 18.60 5.29 -4.55
CA ARG A 52 19.50 4.13 -4.58
C ARG A 52 19.25 3.17 -3.42
N SER A 53 19.39 1.87 -3.67
CA SER A 53 19.39 0.86 -2.62
C SER A 53 20.71 0.90 -1.84
N LEU A 54 20.68 0.46 -0.59
CA LEU A 54 21.89 0.17 0.17
C LEU A 54 22.41 -1.23 -0.15
N SER A 55 23.72 -1.35 -0.21
CA SER A 55 24.41 -2.63 -0.21
C SER A 55 24.45 -3.18 1.23
N VAL A 56 24.57 -4.50 1.39
CA VAL A 56 24.62 -5.15 2.72
C VAL A 56 25.82 -4.69 3.57
N ILE A 57 26.86 -4.16 2.93
CA ILE A 57 28.04 -3.59 3.59
C ILE A 57 28.02 -2.05 3.67
N ASP A 58 26.99 -1.41 3.11
CA ASP A 58 26.86 0.05 3.10
C ASP A 58 26.14 0.51 4.38
N GLN A 59 26.79 1.40 5.14
CA GLN A 59 26.21 2.07 6.31
C GLN A 59 25.66 3.47 6.00
N GLY A 60 25.60 3.83 4.71
CA GLY A 60 25.05 5.10 4.24
C GLY A 60 23.52 5.17 4.30
N SER A 61 22.98 6.23 3.71
CA SER A 61 21.55 6.48 3.55
C SER A 61 21.03 6.06 2.18
N LEU A 62 19.72 5.78 2.11
CA LEU A 62 18.99 5.64 0.85
C LEU A 62 18.92 7.02 0.17
N ASP A 63 19.96 7.40 -0.56
CA ASP A 63 20.02 8.73 -1.18
C ASP A 63 19.16 8.82 -2.44
N ASN A 64 18.66 10.03 -2.67
CA ASN A 64 17.92 10.38 -3.88
C ASN A 64 18.85 10.47 -5.10
N ILE A 65 18.31 10.15 -6.27
CA ILE A 65 19.00 10.30 -7.55
C ILE A 65 18.44 11.53 -8.26
N GLU A 66 19.26 12.57 -8.37
CA GLU A 66 18.85 13.89 -8.88
C GLU A 66 19.20 14.13 -10.36
N ASN A 67 19.89 13.17 -10.99
CA ASN A 67 20.35 13.24 -12.37
C ASN A 67 19.94 12.04 -13.22
N ALA A 68 18.76 11.46 -12.94
CA ALA A 68 18.16 10.42 -13.74
C ALA A 68 17.43 10.99 -14.96
N THR A 69 17.31 10.18 -16.00
CA THR A 69 16.36 10.35 -17.10
C THR A 69 15.19 9.42 -16.84
N VAL A 70 13.98 9.95 -16.75
CA VAL A 70 12.74 9.20 -16.49
C VAL A 70 11.79 9.38 -17.65
N VAL A 71 11.44 8.29 -18.32
CA VAL A 71 10.59 8.30 -19.52
C VAL A 71 9.38 7.41 -19.30
N ILE A 72 8.20 7.92 -19.63
CA ILE A 72 6.94 7.18 -19.66
C ILE A 72 6.58 6.87 -21.11
N SER A 73 6.27 5.61 -21.42
CA SER A 73 5.80 5.18 -22.73
C SER A 73 4.49 4.38 -22.63
N ASP A 74 3.69 4.40 -23.70
CA ASP A 74 2.48 3.59 -23.81
C ASP A 74 2.76 2.15 -24.24
N ALA A 75 1.71 1.35 -24.38
CA ALA A 75 1.79 -0.05 -24.81
C ALA A 75 2.41 -0.26 -26.21
N SER A 76 2.41 0.76 -27.07
CA SER A 76 3.04 0.72 -28.40
C SER A 76 4.53 1.03 -28.36
N GLY A 77 5.05 1.48 -27.21
CA GLY A 77 6.40 1.98 -27.05
C GLY A 77 6.57 3.45 -27.46
N ALA A 78 5.48 4.16 -27.75
CA ALA A 78 5.54 5.59 -28.01
C ALA A 78 5.78 6.34 -26.70
N VAL A 79 6.70 7.31 -26.73
CA VAL A 79 6.97 8.16 -25.57
C VAL A 79 5.77 9.05 -25.32
N VAL A 80 5.16 8.89 -24.14
CA VAL A 80 4.08 9.73 -23.63
C VAL A 80 4.67 11.00 -23.08
N GLU A 81 5.67 10.88 -22.19
CA GLU A 81 6.29 12.02 -21.54
C GLU A 81 7.71 11.67 -21.05
N THR A 82 8.59 12.67 -20.99
CA THR A 82 9.86 12.59 -20.24
C THR A 82 9.71 13.50 -19.04
N LEU A 83 9.85 12.94 -17.84
CA LEU A 83 9.55 13.66 -16.60
C LEU A 83 10.68 14.62 -16.24
N THR A 84 10.33 15.72 -15.57
CA THR A 84 11.26 16.77 -15.15
C THR A 84 11.56 16.62 -13.67
N TYR A 85 12.83 16.76 -13.28
CA TYR A 85 13.24 16.75 -11.88
C TYR A 85 12.62 17.92 -11.11
N ASP A 86 11.98 17.64 -9.97
CA ASP A 86 11.26 18.61 -9.13
C ASP A 86 11.86 18.76 -7.71
N GLY A 87 12.91 17.99 -7.39
CA GLY A 87 13.54 18.04 -6.07
C GLY A 87 13.37 16.74 -5.28
N TYR A 88 14.30 16.49 -4.35
CA TYR A 88 14.23 15.34 -3.43
C TYR A 88 13.99 13.99 -4.11
N GLY A 89 14.61 13.76 -5.28
CA GLY A 89 14.46 12.52 -6.04
C GLY A 89 13.16 12.38 -6.83
N ASN A 90 12.26 13.38 -6.78
CA ASN A 90 11.01 13.38 -7.53
C ASN A 90 11.22 13.87 -8.97
N TYR A 91 10.58 13.16 -9.90
CA TYR A 91 10.45 13.52 -11.30
C TYR A 91 8.97 13.56 -11.64
N VAL A 92 8.49 14.70 -12.13
CA VAL A 92 7.07 14.96 -12.36
C VAL A 92 6.78 15.24 -13.83
N GLY A 93 5.57 14.87 -14.25
CA GLY A 93 5.02 15.15 -15.57
C GLY A 93 3.90 16.17 -15.51
N THR A 94 3.34 16.43 -16.68
CA THR A 94 2.20 17.33 -16.90
C THR A 94 0.98 16.59 -17.46
N GLN A 95 1.18 15.36 -17.97
CA GLN A 95 0.12 14.51 -18.45
C GLN A 95 -0.35 13.55 -17.34
N SER A 96 -1.63 13.17 -17.44
CA SER A 96 -2.25 12.16 -16.59
C SER A 96 -2.44 10.85 -17.36
N PRO A 97 -2.27 9.69 -16.71
CA PRO A 97 -2.55 8.41 -17.34
C PRO A 97 -4.03 8.23 -17.62
N GLN A 98 -4.34 7.37 -18.58
CA GLN A 98 -5.71 7.02 -18.94
C GLN A 98 -6.11 5.65 -18.37
N VAL A 99 -7.37 5.56 -17.96
CA VAL A 99 -8.01 4.33 -17.49
C VAL A 99 -7.87 3.22 -18.53
N GLY A 100 -7.49 2.02 -18.08
CA GLY A 100 -7.34 0.83 -18.92
C GLY A 100 -6.08 0.80 -19.78
N GLN A 101 -5.22 1.82 -19.74
CA GLN A 101 -3.99 1.88 -20.53
C GLN A 101 -2.79 1.32 -19.77
N LEU A 102 -1.99 0.52 -20.47
CA LEU A 102 -0.70 0.01 -20.00
C LEU A 102 0.38 1.06 -20.26
N TYR A 103 1.14 1.37 -19.22
CA TYR A 103 2.28 2.27 -19.27
C TYR A 103 3.54 1.56 -18.83
N ARG A 104 4.67 2.07 -19.30
CA ARG A 104 6.01 1.66 -18.90
C ARG A 104 6.80 2.87 -18.46
N VAL A 105 7.54 2.72 -17.36
CA VAL A 105 8.56 3.67 -16.92
C VAL A 105 9.94 3.11 -17.22
N ASP A 106 10.79 3.89 -17.87
CA ASP A 106 12.21 3.61 -18.07
C ASP A 106 13.03 4.67 -17.31
N VAL A 107 13.96 4.22 -16.46
CA VAL A 107 14.81 5.08 -15.64
C VAL A 107 16.28 4.74 -15.87
N ALA A 108 17.08 5.76 -16.19
CA ALA A 108 18.52 5.63 -16.33
C ALA A 108 19.23 6.75 -15.57
N ALA A 109 20.35 6.43 -14.91
CA ALA A 109 21.20 7.40 -14.21
C ALA A 109 22.68 7.04 -14.39
N PRO A 110 23.60 8.03 -14.32
CA PRO A 110 25.04 7.76 -14.47
C PRO A 110 25.55 6.72 -13.46
N ASN A 111 26.32 5.74 -13.94
CA ASN A 111 26.90 4.63 -13.16
C ASN A 111 25.90 3.59 -12.63
N TYR A 112 24.64 3.62 -13.07
CA TYR A 112 23.64 2.60 -12.75
C TYR A 112 23.23 1.81 -13.99
N VAL A 113 22.86 0.55 -13.78
CA VAL A 113 22.16 -0.24 -14.80
C VAL A 113 20.75 0.37 -15.00
N PRO A 114 20.30 0.64 -16.24
CA PRO A 114 18.94 1.11 -16.49
C PRO A 114 17.88 0.12 -15.99
N VAL A 115 16.79 0.66 -15.45
CA VAL A 115 15.70 -0.11 -14.87
C VAL A 115 14.38 0.27 -15.53
N TYR A 116 13.41 -0.63 -15.47
CA TYR A 116 12.08 -0.36 -16.01
C TYR A 116 10.98 -1.12 -15.27
N GLY A 117 9.78 -0.56 -15.28
CA GLY A 117 8.56 -1.16 -14.73
C GLY A 117 7.39 -0.94 -15.67
N SER A 118 6.33 -1.72 -15.55
CA SER A 118 5.12 -1.53 -16.34
C SER A 118 3.89 -1.93 -15.56
N ASP A 119 2.82 -1.16 -15.73
CA ASP A 119 1.54 -1.44 -15.10
C ASP A 119 0.40 -0.67 -15.78
N VAL A 120 -0.83 -1.01 -15.41
CA VAL A 120 -2.07 -0.48 -15.99
C VAL A 120 -2.81 0.38 -14.96
N VAL A 121 -3.50 1.44 -15.40
CA VAL A 121 -4.57 2.02 -14.58
C VAL A 121 -5.79 1.09 -14.67
N PRO A 122 -6.25 0.46 -13.57
CA PRO A 122 -7.41 -0.43 -13.61
C PRO A 122 -8.66 0.29 -14.10
N ASN A 123 -9.63 -0.46 -14.62
CA ASN A 123 -10.89 0.12 -15.07
C ASN A 123 -11.73 0.64 -13.90
N ALA A 124 -12.54 1.67 -14.21
CA ALA A 124 -13.58 2.13 -13.31
C ALA A 124 -14.58 1.01 -13.00
N VAL A 125 -15.11 1.03 -11.78
CA VAL A 125 -16.02 0.00 -11.27
C VAL A 125 -17.36 0.67 -11.05
N ASN A 126 -18.44 0.07 -11.54
CA ASN A 126 -19.76 0.67 -11.44
C ASN A 126 -20.29 0.59 -10.00
N VAL A 127 -20.16 1.69 -9.25
CA VAL A 127 -20.86 1.88 -7.97
C VAL A 127 -22.33 2.16 -8.27
N GLN A 128 -23.21 1.36 -7.68
CA GLN A 128 -24.65 1.38 -7.89
C GLN A 128 -25.37 2.23 -6.85
N SER A 129 -24.91 2.17 -5.60
CA SER A 129 -25.43 2.99 -4.52
C SER A 129 -24.43 3.13 -3.38
N LEU A 130 -24.56 4.25 -2.65
CA LEU A 130 -23.89 4.52 -1.38
C LEU A 130 -24.94 5.05 -0.41
N ASP A 131 -24.99 4.49 0.80
CA ASP A 131 -25.90 4.94 1.86
C ASP A 131 -25.22 4.79 3.23
N THR A 132 -25.81 5.40 4.25
CA THR A 132 -25.38 5.26 5.64
C THR A 132 -26.51 4.73 6.51
N MET A 133 -26.16 3.93 7.50
CA MET A 133 -27.10 3.42 8.48
C MET A 133 -26.45 3.31 9.86
N SER A 134 -27.25 3.27 10.91
CA SER A 134 -26.79 2.93 12.25
C SER A 134 -26.95 1.42 12.43
N ASN A 135 -25.85 0.71 12.69
CA ASN A 135 -25.87 -0.73 12.96
C ASN A 135 -25.20 -1.03 14.30
N THR A 136 -25.81 -1.94 15.07
CA THR A 136 -25.22 -2.44 16.31
C THR A 136 -24.11 -3.46 15.98
N VAL A 137 -22.87 -3.15 16.32
CA VAL A 137 -21.70 -4.02 16.17
C VAL A 137 -21.16 -4.34 17.56
N GLY A 138 -21.37 -5.58 18.01
CA GLY A 138 -21.06 -5.94 19.40
C GLY A 138 -22.08 -5.30 20.35
N GLU A 139 -21.61 -4.39 21.20
CA GLU A 139 -22.44 -3.63 22.16
C GLU A 139 -22.59 -2.14 21.79
N GLU A 140 -22.02 -1.72 20.66
CA GLU A 140 -22.00 -0.32 20.22
C GLU A 140 -22.85 -0.12 18.97
N ASP A 141 -23.58 0.99 18.92
CA ASP A 141 -24.24 1.46 17.69
C ASP A 141 -23.27 2.33 16.90
N LEU A 142 -22.90 1.87 15.71
CA LEU A 142 -21.90 2.52 14.86
C LEU A 142 -22.52 2.99 13.56
N LEU A 143 -22.03 4.14 13.09
CA LEU A 143 -22.24 4.57 11.71
C LEU A 143 -21.64 3.50 10.79
N THR A 144 -22.46 2.97 9.89
CA THR A 144 -22.05 2.00 8.88
C THR A 144 -22.33 2.58 7.52
N VAL A 145 -21.29 2.60 6.69
CA VAL A 145 -21.41 2.98 5.28
C VAL A 145 -21.67 1.73 4.46
N GLN A 146 -22.76 1.72 3.70
CA GLN A 146 -23.09 0.63 2.78
C GLN A 146 -22.79 1.06 1.35
N ILE A 147 -21.85 0.37 0.70
CA ILE A 147 -21.54 0.55 -0.71
C ILE A 147 -21.98 -0.68 -1.50
N VAL A 148 -22.66 -0.44 -2.62
CA VAL A 148 -23.08 -1.48 -3.57
C VAL A 148 -22.42 -1.21 -4.91
N PHE A 149 -21.70 -2.19 -5.46
CA PHE A 149 -21.00 -2.06 -6.73
C PHE A 149 -21.08 -3.34 -7.56
N LYS A 150 -20.85 -3.22 -8.87
CA LYS A 150 -20.84 -4.33 -9.82
C LYS A 150 -19.41 -4.71 -10.20
N ASP A 151 -19.00 -5.91 -9.78
CA ASP A 151 -17.72 -6.49 -10.17
C ASP A 151 -17.74 -6.93 -11.66
N PRO A 152 -16.73 -6.55 -12.46
CA PRO A 152 -16.58 -7.00 -13.85
C PRO A 152 -16.23 -8.50 -13.95
N PRO A 153 -16.99 -9.32 -14.70
CA PRO A 153 -16.79 -10.76 -14.73
C PRO A 153 -15.48 -11.18 -15.42
N GLY A 154 -14.77 -12.14 -14.82
CA GLY A 154 -13.64 -12.83 -15.43
C GLY A 154 -12.34 -12.03 -15.46
N VAL A 155 -12.26 -10.93 -14.70
CA VAL A 155 -11.06 -10.13 -14.49
C VAL A 155 -10.79 -10.14 -13.00
N ARG A 156 -9.57 -10.47 -12.57
CA ARG A 156 -9.21 -10.40 -11.15
C ARG A 156 -9.04 -8.94 -10.73
N ASN A 157 -9.89 -8.48 -9.82
CA ASN A 157 -9.88 -7.13 -9.28
C ASN A 157 -9.45 -7.12 -7.81
N TYR A 158 -8.82 -6.02 -7.43
CA TYR A 158 -8.38 -5.74 -6.08
C TYR A 158 -8.98 -4.40 -5.67
N TYR A 159 -9.80 -4.41 -4.63
CA TYR A 159 -10.55 -3.24 -4.20
C TYR A 159 -10.00 -2.67 -2.91
N ARG A 160 -9.79 -1.36 -2.84
CA ARG A 160 -9.42 -0.65 -1.61
C ARG A 160 -10.55 0.28 -1.18
N PHE A 161 -10.82 0.31 0.12
CA PHE A 161 -11.80 1.16 0.76
C PHE A 161 -11.12 1.99 1.84
N ALA A 162 -11.40 3.28 1.89
CA ALA A 162 -11.10 4.15 3.03
C ALA A 162 -12.29 5.12 3.23
N VAL A 163 -12.49 5.56 4.47
CA VAL A 163 -13.57 6.49 4.82
C VAL A 163 -12.95 7.74 5.42
N GLU A 164 -13.40 8.90 4.97
CA GLU A 164 -13.09 10.21 5.53
C GLU A 164 -14.38 10.87 5.99
N MET A 165 -14.34 11.57 7.12
CA MET A 165 -15.48 12.29 7.66
C MET A 165 -15.14 13.75 7.81
N GLY A 166 -16.03 14.61 7.28
CA GLY A 166 -16.06 16.03 7.61
C GLY A 166 -17.08 16.26 8.72
N TYR A 167 -16.66 16.85 9.83
CA TYR A 167 -17.56 17.10 10.97
C TYR A 167 -17.19 18.36 11.75
N TRP A 168 -18.18 18.91 12.44
CA TRP A 168 -18.00 19.99 13.41
C TRP A 168 -18.04 19.44 14.81
N GLU A 169 -16.97 19.63 15.58
CA GLU A 169 -16.99 19.50 17.03
C GLU A 169 -17.61 20.77 17.62
N ILE A 170 -18.62 20.60 18.47
CA ILE A 170 -19.32 21.68 19.15
C ILE A 170 -18.96 21.61 20.62
N PHE A 171 -18.49 22.72 21.19
CA PHE A 171 -18.08 22.77 22.59
C PHE A 171 -18.42 24.12 23.23
N GLU A 172 -18.48 24.12 24.57
CA GLU A 172 -18.65 25.34 25.36
C GLU A 172 -17.27 25.99 25.59
N ASP A 173 -17.14 27.27 25.24
CA ASP A 173 -15.91 28.03 25.44
C ASP A 173 -15.72 28.45 26.91
N PHE A 174 -14.55 29.02 27.22
CA PHE A 174 -14.23 29.47 28.59
C PHE A 174 -15.13 30.60 29.12
N SER A 175 -15.93 31.23 28.25
CA SER A 175 -16.88 32.30 28.59
C SER A 175 -18.33 31.81 28.70
N GLY A 176 -18.58 30.51 28.47
CA GLY A 176 -19.91 29.91 28.43
C GLY A 176 -20.65 30.14 27.11
N GLY A 177 -19.96 30.57 26.06
CA GLY A 177 -20.44 30.62 24.69
C GLY A 177 -20.36 29.26 24.01
N ILE A 178 -21.17 29.03 22.97
CA ILE A 178 -21.03 27.86 22.12
C ILE A 178 -20.05 28.22 21.00
N ASP A 179 -19.00 27.43 20.83
CA ASP A 179 -18.04 27.52 19.73
C ASP A 179 -17.95 26.18 18.99
N SER A 180 -17.31 26.17 17.83
CA SER A 180 -17.15 24.95 17.03
C SER A 180 -15.88 24.94 16.20
N THR A 181 -15.27 23.76 16.08
CA THR A 181 -14.10 23.51 15.22
C THR A 181 -14.47 22.51 14.14
N TYR A 182 -14.01 22.76 12.90
CA TYR A 182 -14.22 21.86 11.76
C TYR A 182 -13.02 20.94 11.56
N TYR A 183 -13.30 19.65 11.32
CA TYR A 183 -12.31 18.61 11.06
C TYR A 183 -12.66 17.83 9.79
N GLU A 184 -11.62 17.42 9.06
CA GLU A 184 -11.69 16.41 7.99
C GLU A 184 -10.64 15.34 8.33
N GLU A 185 -11.10 14.14 8.64
CA GLU A 185 -10.23 13.07 9.14
C GLU A 185 -10.55 11.72 8.51
N GLN A 186 -9.49 10.97 8.18
CA GLN A 186 -9.61 9.58 7.77
C GLN A 186 -9.94 8.71 8.99
N MET A 187 -11.03 7.96 8.89
CA MET A 187 -11.58 7.17 9.97
C MET A 187 -11.07 5.73 9.93
N TRP A 188 -11.01 5.10 11.10
CA TRP A 188 -10.82 3.65 11.16
C TRP A 188 -12.10 2.93 10.78
N ILE A 189 -11.99 1.91 9.94
CA ILE A 189 -13.07 1.03 9.50
C ILE A 189 -12.87 -0.38 10.02
N LEU A 190 -13.98 -1.07 10.26
CA LEU A 190 -13.96 -2.46 10.72
C LEU A 190 -13.92 -3.41 9.51
N LEU A 191 -12.87 -4.25 9.44
CA LEU A 191 -12.76 -5.28 8.41
C LEU A 191 -13.46 -6.57 8.86
N ASN A 192 -14.79 -6.63 8.74
CA ASN A 192 -15.63 -7.77 9.15
C ASN A 192 -16.26 -8.56 7.99
N ASP A 193 -16.24 -8.03 6.76
CA ASP A 193 -16.64 -8.80 5.57
C ASP A 193 -15.57 -9.88 5.24
N PRO A 194 -15.95 -11.15 5.00
CA PRO A 194 -15.01 -12.22 4.67
C PRO A 194 -14.12 -11.98 3.45
N SER A 195 -14.52 -11.06 2.57
CA SER A 195 -13.78 -10.71 1.35
C SER A 195 -12.62 -9.76 1.63
N PHE A 196 -12.59 -9.10 2.80
CA PHE A 196 -11.43 -8.33 3.23
C PHE A 196 -10.26 -9.24 3.55
N GLU A 197 -9.06 -8.80 3.16
CA GLU A 197 -7.82 -9.43 3.57
C GLU A 197 -7.59 -9.22 5.06
N GLY A 198 -7.32 -10.32 5.78
CA GLY A 198 -7.16 -10.29 7.24
C GLY A 198 -8.49 -10.15 8.01
N SER A 199 -9.65 -10.28 7.34
CA SER A 199 -11.00 -10.22 7.93
C SER A 199 -11.21 -11.13 9.14
N GLY A 200 -10.50 -12.26 9.21
CA GLY A 200 -10.60 -13.20 10.33
C GLY A 200 -10.28 -12.62 11.71
N ASN A 201 -9.72 -11.40 11.77
CA ASN A 201 -9.39 -10.71 13.01
C ASN A 201 -10.38 -9.61 13.41
N ASN A 202 -11.43 -9.32 12.61
CA ASN A 202 -12.35 -8.19 12.82
C ASN A 202 -11.62 -6.91 13.26
N SER A 203 -10.64 -6.51 12.46
CA SER A 203 -9.66 -5.54 12.88
C SER A 203 -9.99 -4.14 12.38
N TRP A 204 -9.85 -3.14 13.24
CA TRP A 204 -9.92 -1.73 12.89
C TRP A 204 -8.69 -1.29 12.09
N ARG A 205 -8.88 -0.68 10.93
CA ARG A 205 -7.82 -0.21 10.03
C ARG A 205 -8.20 1.12 9.39
N ASP A 206 -7.20 1.87 8.96
CA ASP A 206 -7.35 3.09 8.16
C ASP A 206 -7.88 2.79 6.75
N SER A 207 -7.66 1.58 6.23
CA SER A 207 -8.22 1.12 4.96
C SER A 207 -8.41 -0.40 4.92
N GLY A 208 -9.29 -0.85 4.02
CA GLY A 208 -9.60 -2.27 3.80
C GLY A 208 -9.32 -2.66 2.35
N ILE A 209 -8.71 -3.82 2.15
CA ILE A 209 -8.44 -4.37 0.81
C ILE A 209 -9.25 -5.65 0.63
N MET A 210 -9.97 -5.77 -0.48
CA MET A 210 -10.69 -6.98 -0.89
C MET A 210 -10.14 -7.54 -2.19
N THR A 211 -10.28 -8.86 -2.33
CA THR A 211 -10.18 -9.54 -3.64
C THR A 211 -11.56 -10.01 -4.06
N ASP A 212 -11.80 -10.05 -5.37
CA ASP A 212 -13.07 -10.49 -5.96
C ASP A 212 -13.29 -12.02 -5.95
N LEU A 213 -12.40 -12.79 -5.33
CA LEU A 213 -12.43 -14.26 -5.33
C LEU A 213 -13.77 -14.87 -4.87
N LEU A 214 -14.52 -14.15 -4.03
CA LEU A 214 -15.80 -14.59 -3.49
C LEU A 214 -17.03 -14.04 -4.25
N PHE A 215 -16.83 -13.12 -5.20
CA PHE A 215 -17.92 -12.37 -5.85
C PHE A 215 -17.64 -11.97 -7.31
N ASP A 216 -16.74 -12.67 -8.02
CA ASP A 216 -16.43 -12.46 -9.44
C ASP A 216 -17.70 -12.38 -10.30
N GLY A 217 -17.86 -11.28 -11.02
CA GLY A 217 -18.99 -10.98 -11.89
C GLY A 217 -20.31 -10.70 -11.18
N GLN A 218 -20.33 -10.59 -9.85
CA GLN A 218 -21.53 -10.37 -9.05
C GLN A 218 -21.70 -8.91 -8.61
N THR A 219 -22.91 -8.55 -8.17
CA THR A 219 -23.09 -7.30 -7.43
C THR A 219 -22.70 -7.58 -5.99
N LYS A 220 -21.81 -6.77 -5.44
CA LYS A 220 -21.33 -6.87 -4.06
C LYS A 220 -21.89 -5.71 -3.25
N THR A 221 -22.46 -6.05 -2.09
CA THR A 221 -22.77 -5.09 -1.03
C THR A 221 -21.70 -5.23 0.04
N VAL A 222 -21.13 -4.11 0.48
CA VAL A 222 -20.16 -4.06 1.58
C VAL A 222 -20.69 -3.09 2.62
N ASP A 223 -20.83 -3.59 3.85
CA ASP A 223 -21.09 -2.78 5.03
C ASP A 223 -19.76 -2.46 5.71
N ILE A 224 -19.49 -1.18 5.92
CA ILE A 224 -18.24 -0.66 6.46
C ILE A 224 -18.56 0.09 7.75
N PRO A 225 -18.54 -0.59 8.92
CA PRO A 225 -18.66 0.11 10.20
C PRO A 225 -17.48 1.05 10.41
N VAL A 226 -17.79 2.28 10.79
CA VAL A 226 -16.82 3.36 11.03
C VAL A 226 -16.63 3.53 12.53
N SER A 227 -15.38 3.61 12.96
CA SER A 227 -15.04 3.79 14.37
C SER A 227 -15.50 5.15 14.84
N ASN A 228 -16.23 5.18 15.95
CA ASN A 228 -16.59 6.41 16.66
C ASN A 228 -15.51 6.83 17.67
N TRP A 229 -14.40 6.09 17.80
CA TRP A 229 -13.43 6.29 18.89
C TRP A 229 -12.90 7.73 19.00
N PHE A 230 -12.75 8.41 17.87
CA PHE A 230 -12.28 9.80 17.82
C PHE A 230 -13.29 10.81 18.35
N TYR A 231 -14.59 10.49 18.31
CA TYR A 231 -15.67 11.42 18.61
C TYR A 231 -16.75 10.88 19.56
N GLU A 232 -16.54 9.71 20.17
CA GLU A 232 -17.52 9.03 21.03
C GLU A 232 -18.03 9.92 22.16
N PHE A 233 -17.15 10.79 22.69
CA PHE A 233 -17.44 11.69 23.80
C PHE A 233 -17.58 13.15 23.38
N LEU A 234 -17.64 13.44 22.08
CA LEU A 234 -17.76 14.78 21.52
C LEU A 234 -19.20 15.02 21.05
N ASP A 235 -19.69 16.26 21.19
CA ASP A 235 -20.89 16.68 20.47
C ASP A 235 -20.48 17.05 19.05
N ILE A 236 -20.81 16.17 18.10
CA ILE A 236 -20.42 16.36 16.70
C ILE A 236 -21.64 16.50 15.79
N ARG A 237 -21.50 17.37 14.78
CA ARG A 237 -22.35 17.39 13.60
C ARG A 237 -21.56 16.90 12.40
N ILE A 238 -21.90 15.71 11.92
CA ILE A 238 -21.35 15.19 10.67
C ILE A 238 -21.87 16.06 9.51
N GLU A 239 -20.95 16.58 8.70
CA GLU A 239 -21.24 17.38 7.51
C GLU A 239 -21.23 16.50 6.26
N PHE A 240 -20.28 15.55 6.18
CA PHE A 240 -20.25 14.54 5.14
C PHE A 240 -19.48 13.28 5.55
N VAL A 241 -19.71 12.22 4.79
CA VAL A 241 -18.92 10.98 4.79
C VAL A 241 -18.47 10.70 3.36
N ASP A 242 -17.16 10.67 3.14
CA ASP A 242 -16.54 10.31 1.87
C ASP A 242 -16.02 8.88 1.90
N VAL A 243 -16.40 8.10 0.90
CA VAL A 243 -15.83 6.77 0.65
C VAL A 243 -14.88 6.85 -0.54
N TYR A 244 -13.61 6.62 -0.26
CA TYR A 244 -12.58 6.39 -1.26
C TYR A 244 -12.66 4.93 -1.67
N PHE A 245 -13.21 4.67 -2.85
CA PHE A 245 -13.31 3.34 -3.44
C PHE A 245 -12.35 3.25 -4.63
N SER A 246 -11.34 2.40 -4.49
CA SER A 246 -10.29 2.22 -5.51
C SER A 246 -10.31 0.83 -6.10
N ASN A 247 -10.16 0.74 -7.42
CA ASN A 247 -9.66 -0.47 -8.09
C ASN A 247 -8.14 -0.32 -8.23
N VAL A 248 -7.38 -1.23 -7.64
CA VAL A 248 -5.92 -1.20 -7.63
C VAL A 248 -5.36 -2.31 -8.53
N SER A 249 -4.26 -2.02 -9.22
CA SER A 249 -3.60 -3.05 -10.03
C SER A 249 -3.05 -4.17 -9.15
N GLU A 250 -2.82 -5.34 -9.74
CA GLU A 250 -2.20 -6.48 -9.04
C GLU A 250 -0.83 -6.10 -8.44
N SER A 251 -0.02 -5.33 -9.18
CA SER A 251 1.29 -4.86 -8.72
C SER A 251 1.16 -3.92 -7.52
N SER A 252 0.24 -2.96 -7.57
CA SER A 252 -0.05 -2.04 -6.46
C SER A 252 -0.53 -2.79 -5.23
N HIS A 253 -1.41 -3.77 -5.42
CA HIS A 253 -1.92 -4.63 -4.36
C HIS A 253 -0.78 -5.40 -3.67
N TYR A 254 0.05 -6.14 -4.41
CA TYR A 254 1.14 -6.92 -3.84
C TYR A 254 2.22 -6.06 -3.21
N TYR A 255 2.50 -4.88 -3.77
CA TYR A 255 3.38 -3.90 -3.14
C TYR A 255 2.86 -3.45 -1.78
N ASN A 256 1.63 -2.93 -1.72
CA ASN A 256 1.05 -2.43 -0.48
C ASN A 256 0.97 -3.52 0.60
N ARG A 257 0.57 -4.75 0.20
CA ARG A 257 0.47 -5.88 1.13
C ARG A 257 1.82 -6.30 1.70
N SER A 258 2.82 -6.47 0.84
CA SER A 258 4.17 -6.87 1.27
C SER A 258 4.88 -5.77 2.07
N PHE A 259 4.63 -4.50 1.74
CA PHE A 259 5.13 -3.35 2.50
C PHE A 259 4.49 -3.27 3.90
N GLN A 260 3.19 -3.49 4.02
CA GLN A 260 2.51 -3.58 5.32
C GLN A 260 3.11 -4.69 6.19
N LEU A 261 3.27 -5.90 5.63
CA LEU A 261 3.88 -7.03 6.35
C LEU A 261 5.33 -6.74 6.76
N TYR A 262 6.09 -6.05 5.92
CA TYR A 262 7.43 -5.58 6.26
C TYR A 262 7.41 -4.62 7.47
N GLN A 263 6.49 -3.67 7.51
CA GLN A 263 6.35 -2.75 8.66
C GLN A 263 5.92 -3.48 9.93
N GLU A 264 4.98 -4.43 9.84
CA GLU A 264 4.51 -5.23 10.98
C GLU A 264 5.60 -6.14 11.57
N THR A 265 6.58 -6.53 10.75
CA THR A 265 7.69 -7.40 11.17
C THR A 265 8.96 -6.63 11.54
N GLN A 266 9.02 -5.33 11.26
CA GLN A 266 10.18 -4.50 11.63
C GLN A 266 10.42 -4.53 13.15
N GLY A 267 11.69 -4.66 13.54
CA GLY A 267 12.10 -4.67 14.94
C GLY A 267 11.81 -5.97 15.69
N ASN A 268 11.13 -6.95 15.09
CA ASN A 268 10.90 -8.25 15.70
C ASN A 268 12.09 -9.20 15.40
N PRO A 269 12.93 -9.55 16.40
CA PRO A 269 14.12 -10.37 16.18
C PRO A 269 13.82 -11.82 15.83
N PHE A 270 12.56 -12.24 15.89
CA PHE A 270 12.11 -13.59 15.57
C PHE A 270 11.24 -13.65 14.30
N ALA A 271 10.91 -12.50 13.70
CA ALA A 271 10.17 -12.48 12.45
C ALA A 271 11.07 -12.89 11.28
N GLN A 272 10.49 -13.60 10.32
CA GLN A 272 11.18 -13.86 9.06
C GLN A 272 11.27 -12.56 8.26
N PRO A 273 12.39 -12.27 7.59
CA PRO A 273 12.49 -11.11 6.71
C PRO A 273 11.41 -11.16 5.63
N VAL A 274 10.61 -10.10 5.56
CA VAL A 274 9.62 -9.92 4.50
C VAL A 274 10.28 -9.20 3.33
N GLN A 275 10.27 -9.82 2.16
CA GLN A 275 10.67 -9.16 0.93
C GLN A 275 9.51 -8.31 0.42
N VAL A 276 9.72 -7.01 0.33
CA VAL A 276 8.77 -6.09 -0.32
C VAL A 276 8.74 -6.43 -1.81
N PHE A 277 7.53 -6.56 -2.36
CA PHE A 277 7.29 -6.81 -3.77
C PHE A 277 7.90 -5.71 -4.64
N SER A 278 8.34 -6.07 -5.83
CA SER A 278 8.87 -5.12 -6.81
C SER A 278 8.54 -5.59 -8.21
N ASN A 279 8.00 -4.68 -9.04
CA ASN A 279 7.83 -4.92 -10.47
C ASN A 279 8.87 -4.18 -11.34
N ILE A 280 9.86 -3.54 -10.71
CA ILE A 280 10.98 -2.90 -11.40
C ILE A 280 12.04 -3.95 -11.77
N THR A 281 12.28 -4.13 -13.06
CA THR A 281 13.33 -5.00 -13.60
C THR A 281 14.69 -4.33 -13.46
N ASN A 282 15.73 -5.11 -13.11
CA ASN A 282 17.10 -4.67 -12.82
C ASN A 282 17.27 -3.73 -11.60
N GLY A 283 16.18 -3.36 -10.94
CA GLY A 283 16.16 -2.49 -9.77
C GLY A 283 15.21 -2.98 -8.70
N PHE A 284 14.73 -2.05 -7.87
CA PHE A 284 13.69 -2.28 -6.87
C PHE A 284 12.61 -1.19 -6.95
N GLY A 285 11.50 -1.42 -6.27
CA GLY A 285 10.42 -0.45 -6.09
C GLY A 285 9.17 -0.83 -6.86
N ILE A 286 8.31 0.14 -7.09
CA ILE A 286 6.98 -0.06 -7.66
C ILE A 286 6.69 0.96 -8.75
N PHE A 287 6.14 0.49 -9.86
CA PHE A 287 5.37 1.30 -10.79
C PHE A 287 3.96 0.72 -10.81
N GLY A 288 3.05 1.29 -10.05
CA GLY A 288 1.75 0.70 -9.71
C GLY A 288 0.57 1.59 -10.07
N GLY A 289 -0.39 1.10 -10.84
CA GLY A 289 -1.59 1.86 -11.21
C GLY A 289 -2.75 1.71 -10.23
N THR A 290 -3.53 2.77 -10.06
CA THR A 290 -4.81 2.75 -9.33
C THR A 290 -5.84 3.64 -10.00
N TYR A 291 -7.10 3.26 -9.90
CA TYR A 291 -8.24 4.10 -10.19
C TYR A 291 -9.02 4.30 -8.90
N THR A 292 -9.34 5.54 -8.53
CA THR A 292 -10.08 5.87 -7.30
C THR A 292 -11.26 6.76 -7.63
N GLU A 293 -12.40 6.46 -7.03
CA GLU A 293 -13.57 7.35 -6.99
C GLU A 293 -13.87 7.73 -5.55
N ILE A 294 -14.28 8.98 -5.35
CA ILE A 294 -14.75 9.49 -4.07
C ILE A 294 -16.26 9.61 -4.16
N HIS A 295 -16.96 8.88 -3.29
CA HIS A 295 -18.42 8.90 -3.20
C HIS A 295 -18.82 9.55 -1.87
N ARG A 296 -19.56 10.66 -1.94
CA ARG A 296 -19.96 11.47 -0.79
C ARG A 296 -21.40 11.22 -0.36
N VAL A 297 -21.63 11.08 0.93
CA VAL A 297 -22.95 11.19 1.59
C VAL A 297 -22.95 12.46 2.44
N ASN A 298 -24.03 13.25 2.39
CA ASN A 298 -24.24 14.44 3.24
C ASN A 298 -25.43 14.22 4.18
#